data_AF-A0AA47P6L3-F1
#
_entry.id   AF-A0AA47P6L3-F1
#
_cell.length_a   1.000
_cell.length_b   1.000
_cell.length_c   1.000
_cell.angle_alpha   90.00
_cell.angle_beta   90.00
_cell.angle_gamma   90.00
#
_symmetry.space_group_name_H-M   'P 1'
#
loop_
_entity.id
_entity.type
_entity.pdbx_description
1 polymer ?
#
loop_
_entity_poly.entity_id
_entity_poly.type
_entity_poly.pdbx_seq_one_letter_code
_entity_poly.pdbx_strand_id
1 'polypeptide(L)'
;MRFHFRFLSPSPAGLGWTPPGRERSGAPGGRSGRRRSACQHGSYTVGGKTCCLCAAGQRLSQHCEDTPEDRVCEYCDPGKTYSSVPNAETTCEPCTSCTRRANLEVKEECTITKDAVCQCIEDHYCSSRLCTTCYPCDKWTSQDTKQLLEGVDIKPHVEEIAKVLEWEVMRNVAMESGFTSDDIEILIENLHYPTKWTPLLLHQWVEKMEKKDNNAARELVEKLTGLGYTYQRDRVIRFLYEREKKPTETQPLTS
;
A
#
# COMPACT_ATOMS: atom_id res chain seq x y z
N MET A 1 8.88 -12.28 -41.41
CA MET A 1 8.27 -13.59 -41.05
C MET A 1 7.08 -13.37 -40.13
N ARG A 2 5.87 -13.77 -40.54
CA ARG A 2 4.65 -13.77 -39.70
C ARG A 2 4.48 -15.17 -39.13
N PHE A 3 4.55 -15.32 -37.82
CA PHE A 3 4.22 -16.58 -37.14
C PHE A 3 2.75 -16.56 -36.72
N HIS A 4 1.94 -17.38 -37.38
CA HIS A 4 0.58 -17.71 -36.95
C HIS A 4 0.66 -18.81 -35.89
N PHE A 5 0.27 -18.50 -34.65
CA PHE A 5 -0.07 -19.53 -33.67
C PHE A 5 -1.59 -19.75 -33.68
N ARG A 6 -2.02 -20.90 -34.23
CA ARG A 6 -3.37 -21.44 -34.04
C ARG A 6 -3.43 -22.07 -32.64
N PHE A 7 -4.22 -21.48 -31.75
CA PHE A 7 -4.66 -22.16 -30.52
C PHE A 7 -5.83 -23.09 -30.86
N LEU A 8 -5.61 -24.39 -30.70
CA LEU A 8 -6.66 -25.41 -30.65
C LEU A 8 -7.19 -25.47 -29.21
N SER A 9 -8.49 -25.22 -29.04
CA SER A 9 -9.22 -25.41 -27.79
C SER A 9 -9.47 -26.90 -27.52
N PRO A 10 -9.29 -27.41 -26.29
CA PRO A 10 -9.92 -28.66 -25.87
C PRO A 10 -11.20 -28.39 -25.06
N SER A 11 -12.31 -28.98 -25.51
CA SER A 11 -13.53 -29.18 -24.71
C SER A 11 -13.26 -30.10 -23.51
N PRO A 12 -13.87 -29.88 -22.35
CA PRO A 12 -14.02 -30.92 -21.35
C PRO A 12 -15.33 -31.70 -21.58
N ALA A 13 -15.20 -32.96 -21.96
CA ALA A 13 -16.26 -33.95 -21.86
C ALA A 13 -16.51 -34.33 -20.40
N GLY A 14 -17.78 -34.50 -20.06
CA GLY A 14 -18.26 -34.80 -18.71
C GLY A 14 -17.98 -36.23 -18.26
N LEU A 15 -17.84 -36.39 -16.95
CA LEU A 15 -18.02 -37.65 -16.25
C LEU A 15 -18.83 -37.37 -14.98
N GLY A 16 -20.07 -37.85 -15.00
CA GLY A 16 -21.01 -37.78 -13.89
C GLY A 16 -20.58 -38.68 -12.74
N TRP A 17 -20.68 -38.14 -11.54
CA TRP A 17 -20.63 -38.89 -10.29
C TRP A 17 -22.01 -38.85 -9.64
N THR A 18 -22.70 -39.99 -9.64
CA THR A 18 -23.95 -40.20 -8.89
C THR A 18 -23.63 -40.77 -7.51
N PRO A 19 -24.12 -40.17 -6.40
CA PRO A 19 -24.01 -40.77 -5.08
C PRO A 19 -25.15 -41.81 -4.85
N PRO A 20 -24.92 -42.82 -3.99
CA PRO A 20 -25.84 -43.92 -3.79
C PRO A 20 -27.07 -43.51 -2.99
N GLY A 21 -28.21 -44.12 -3.36
CA GLY A 21 -29.51 -43.94 -2.72
C GLY A 21 -29.53 -44.41 -1.27
N ARG A 22 -30.24 -43.65 -0.43
CA ARG A 22 -30.60 -44.04 0.93
C ARG A 22 -32.10 -44.34 0.96
N GLU A 23 -32.40 -45.53 1.48
CA GLU A 23 -33.72 -46.14 1.61
C GLU A 23 -34.77 -45.24 2.25
N ARG A 24 -35.99 -45.32 1.72
CA ARG A 24 -37.19 -44.64 2.23
C ARG A 24 -38.01 -45.63 3.03
N SER A 25 -37.81 -45.66 4.34
CA SER A 25 -38.76 -46.26 5.29
C SER A 25 -39.79 -45.20 5.66
N GLY A 26 -41.07 -45.46 5.36
CA GLY A 26 -42.18 -44.60 5.74
C GLY A 26 -42.59 -44.78 7.20
N ALA A 27 -42.93 -43.68 7.86
CA ALA A 27 -43.92 -43.61 8.93
C ALA A 27 -44.53 -42.19 9.01
N PRO A 28 -45.84 -42.04 9.23
CA PRO A 28 -46.54 -40.76 9.25
C PRO A 28 -46.61 -40.20 10.69
N GLY A 29 -46.58 -38.87 10.84
CA GLY A 29 -46.80 -38.25 12.14
C GLY A 29 -46.36 -36.79 12.17
N GLY A 30 -47.32 -35.88 12.08
CA GLY A 30 -47.06 -34.44 12.07
C GLY A 30 -46.39 -33.92 13.33
N ARG A 31 -45.54 -32.92 13.13
CA ARG A 31 -45.52 -31.64 13.85
C ARG A 31 -44.72 -30.68 12.97
N SER A 32 -45.39 -29.60 12.56
CA SER A 32 -44.83 -28.47 11.81
C SER A 32 -43.57 -27.95 12.52
N GLY A 33 -42.40 -28.43 12.12
CA GLY A 33 -41.14 -27.78 12.41
C GLY A 33 -41.09 -26.50 11.60
N ARG A 34 -41.45 -25.37 12.21
CA ARG A 34 -41.17 -24.02 11.69
C ARG A 34 -39.72 -24.05 11.20
N ARG A 35 -39.49 -23.89 9.89
CA ARG A 35 -38.18 -23.51 9.37
C ARG A 35 -37.81 -22.26 10.16
N ARG A 36 -36.83 -22.35 11.07
CA ARG A 36 -36.19 -21.15 11.63
C ARG A 36 -35.65 -20.44 10.40
N SER A 37 -36.28 -19.34 10.03
CA SER A 37 -35.82 -18.47 8.95
C SER A 37 -34.39 -18.08 9.32
N ALA A 38 -33.44 -18.60 8.57
CA ALA A 38 -32.04 -18.32 8.81
C ALA A 38 -31.80 -16.87 8.38
N CYS A 39 -31.34 -16.03 9.30
CA CYS A 39 -31.02 -14.64 8.99
C CYS A 39 -29.97 -14.59 7.87
N GLN A 40 -30.27 -13.89 6.78
CA GLN A 40 -29.41 -13.80 5.60
C GLN A 40 -28.02 -13.23 5.90
N HIS A 41 -27.94 -12.25 6.81
CA HIS A 41 -26.71 -11.52 7.13
C HIS A 41 -26.15 -11.86 8.52
N GLY A 42 -26.64 -12.95 9.14
CA GLY A 42 -26.31 -13.32 10.51
C GLY A 42 -27.29 -12.76 11.55
N SER A 43 -27.03 -13.06 12.82
CA SER A 43 -27.93 -12.77 13.94
C SER A 43 -27.18 -12.25 15.15
N TYR A 44 -27.84 -11.45 15.98
CA TYR A 44 -27.35 -10.98 17.27
C TYR A 44 -28.35 -11.32 18.38
N THR A 45 -27.91 -11.28 19.64
CA THR A 45 -28.77 -11.56 20.79
C THR A 45 -28.99 -10.31 21.63
N VAL A 46 -30.24 -10.07 22.02
CA VAL A 46 -30.63 -8.96 22.91
C VAL A 46 -31.74 -9.45 23.84
N GLY A 47 -31.56 -9.27 25.15
CA GLY A 47 -32.54 -9.72 26.15
C GLY A 47 -32.92 -11.21 26.06
N GLY A 48 -32.00 -12.08 25.63
CA GLY A 48 -32.26 -13.52 25.43
C GLY A 48 -33.03 -13.88 24.16
N LYS A 49 -33.43 -12.89 23.35
CA LYS A 49 -34.02 -13.08 22.02
C LYS A 49 -32.93 -13.04 20.95
N THR A 50 -33.13 -13.76 19.85
CA THR A 50 -32.23 -13.76 18.69
C THR A 50 -32.86 -12.95 17.57
N CYS A 51 -32.19 -11.88 17.16
CA CYS A 51 -32.62 -10.97 16.11
C CYS A 51 -31.68 -11.08 14.89
N CYS A 52 -32.18 -10.80 13.70
CA CYS A 52 -31.36 -10.71 12.49
C CYS A 52 -30.60 -9.38 12.42
N LEU A 53 -29.35 -9.42 11.96
CA LEU A 53 -28.54 -8.22 11.73
C LEU A 53 -29.16 -7.32 10.64
N CYS A 54 -28.86 -6.02 10.73
CA CYS A 54 -29.04 -5.10 9.62
C CYS A 54 -27.96 -5.34 8.57
N ALA A 55 -28.25 -5.08 7.30
CA ALA A 55 -27.28 -5.28 6.22
C ALA A 55 -26.17 -4.21 6.28
N ALA A 56 -25.09 -4.43 5.52
CA ALA A 56 -24.11 -3.37 5.29
C ALA A 56 -24.80 -2.11 4.72
N GLY A 57 -24.35 -0.95 5.19
CA GLY A 57 -24.95 0.35 4.91
C GLY A 57 -26.26 0.64 5.60
N GLN A 58 -26.60 -0.15 6.62
CA GLN A 58 -27.72 0.10 7.52
C GLN A 58 -27.27 0.08 8.98
N ARG A 59 -28.00 0.81 9.82
CA ARG A 59 -27.93 0.77 11.29
C ARG A 59 -29.26 0.28 11.86
N LEU A 60 -29.20 -0.24 13.07
CA LEU A 60 -30.37 -0.65 13.83
C LEU A 60 -31.10 0.58 14.42
N SER A 61 -32.37 0.75 14.08
CA SER A 61 -33.23 1.75 14.73
C SER A 61 -34.03 1.15 15.89
N GLN A 62 -34.49 -0.09 15.77
CA GLN A 62 -35.29 -0.77 16.79
C GLN A 62 -34.97 -2.27 16.79
N HIS A 63 -34.84 -2.85 17.99
CA HIS A 63 -34.62 -4.28 18.18
C HIS A 63 -35.83 -5.10 17.74
N CYS A 64 -35.61 -6.40 17.51
CA CYS A 64 -36.71 -7.31 17.22
C CYS A 64 -37.59 -7.56 18.46
N GLU A 65 -38.90 -7.72 18.26
CA GLU A 65 -39.86 -7.92 19.35
C GLU A 65 -40.39 -9.37 19.38
N ASP A 66 -40.98 -9.84 18.30
CA ASP A 66 -41.69 -11.12 18.20
C ASP A 66 -40.98 -12.14 17.29
N THR A 67 -40.41 -11.68 16.17
CA THR A 67 -39.72 -12.53 15.19
C THR A 67 -38.29 -12.07 14.95
N PRO A 68 -37.35 -12.96 14.57
CA PRO A 68 -35.98 -12.54 14.29
C PRO A 68 -35.86 -11.44 13.21
N GLU A 69 -36.80 -11.36 12.27
CA GLU A 69 -36.77 -10.41 11.15
C GLU A 69 -37.50 -9.08 11.40
N ASP A 70 -38.29 -8.92 12.46
CA ASP A 70 -39.12 -7.72 12.66
C ASP A 70 -38.36 -6.48 13.16
N ARG A 71 -37.05 -6.60 13.41
CA ARG A 71 -36.16 -5.47 13.69
C ARG A 71 -36.26 -4.38 12.61
N VAL A 72 -36.12 -3.12 13.02
CA VAL A 72 -36.14 -1.97 12.13
C VAL A 72 -34.72 -1.52 11.84
N CYS A 73 -34.36 -1.46 10.56
CA CYS A 73 -33.07 -0.98 10.08
C CYS A 73 -33.26 0.29 9.25
N GLU A 74 -32.35 1.25 9.40
CA GLU A 74 -32.30 2.48 8.61
C GLU A 74 -31.00 2.56 7.83
N TYR A 75 -31.03 3.19 6.66
CA TYR A 75 -29.81 3.40 5.87
C TYR A 75 -28.89 4.42 6.53
N CYS A 76 -27.59 4.24 6.33
CA CYS A 76 -26.62 5.27 6.61
C CYS A 76 -26.81 6.47 5.68
N ASP A 77 -26.28 7.62 6.09
CA ASP A 77 -26.40 8.87 5.34
C ASP A 77 -25.33 8.94 4.23
N PRO A 78 -25.72 8.99 2.94
CA PRO A 78 -24.76 9.05 1.84
C PRO A 78 -23.78 10.22 1.99
N GLY A 79 -22.49 9.93 1.85
CA GLY A 79 -21.41 10.92 1.97
C GLY A 79 -21.15 11.44 3.40
N LYS A 80 -21.85 10.93 4.42
CA LYS A 80 -21.65 11.32 5.82
C LYS A 80 -21.32 10.14 6.71
N THR A 81 -22.05 9.04 6.57
CA THR A 81 -21.85 7.84 7.38
C THR A 81 -21.93 6.57 6.54
N TYR A 82 -21.28 5.51 7.02
CA TYR A 82 -21.22 4.22 6.35
C TYR A 82 -21.25 3.06 7.35
N SER A 83 -21.53 1.86 6.85
CA SER A 83 -21.32 0.62 7.58
C SER A 83 -20.88 -0.46 6.62
N SER A 84 -19.65 -0.95 6.77
CA SER A 84 -19.03 -1.88 5.84
C SER A 84 -19.51 -3.32 5.98
N VAL A 85 -20.09 -3.66 7.13
CA VAL A 85 -20.49 -5.02 7.50
C VAL A 85 -21.89 -5.06 8.09
N PRO A 86 -22.60 -6.21 7.99
CA PRO A 86 -23.84 -6.41 8.73
C PRO A 86 -23.64 -6.21 10.23
N ASN A 87 -24.55 -5.49 10.87
CA ASN A 87 -24.36 -5.03 12.25
C ASN A 87 -25.70 -4.93 13.02
N ALA A 88 -25.59 -4.73 14.33
CA ALA A 88 -26.68 -4.40 15.25
C ALA A 88 -26.47 -3.03 15.91
N GLU A 89 -25.61 -2.20 15.33
CA GLU A 89 -25.22 -0.91 15.90
C GLU A 89 -26.32 0.11 15.68
N THR A 90 -26.53 0.98 16.66
CA THR A 90 -27.57 2.01 16.56
C THR A 90 -27.14 3.22 15.74
N THR A 91 -25.86 3.32 15.40
CA THR A 91 -25.25 4.42 14.64
C THR A 91 -24.34 3.87 13.55
N CYS A 92 -24.32 4.53 12.38
CA CYS A 92 -23.31 4.28 11.35
C CYS A 92 -21.99 4.97 11.70
N GLU A 93 -20.89 4.49 11.12
CA GLU A 93 -19.56 5.10 11.28
C GLU A 93 -19.46 6.38 10.45
N PRO A 94 -18.82 7.45 10.94
CA PRO A 94 -18.60 8.66 10.16
C PRO A 94 -17.59 8.41 9.04
N CYS A 95 -17.84 8.97 7.87
CA CYS A 95 -16.90 8.92 6.76
C CYS A 95 -15.62 9.70 7.08
N THR A 96 -14.47 9.16 6.64
CA THR A 96 -13.19 9.87 6.62
C THR A 96 -13.27 11.11 5.73
N SER A 97 -12.77 12.24 6.23
CA SER A 97 -12.76 13.52 5.50
C SER A 97 -11.38 13.84 4.94
N CYS A 98 -11.21 13.77 3.62
CA CYS A 98 -9.97 14.12 2.93
C CYS A 98 -9.85 15.65 2.81
N THR A 99 -9.11 16.29 3.72
CA THR A 99 -9.00 17.76 3.73
C THR A 99 -7.78 18.27 2.97
N ARG A 100 -7.99 19.32 2.16
CA ARG A 100 -6.87 20.04 1.52
C ARG A 100 -5.88 20.64 2.52
N ARG A 101 -6.32 20.96 3.75
CA ARG A 101 -5.43 21.42 4.83
C ARG A 101 -4.39 20.37 5.25
N ALA A 102 -4.72 19.09 5.10
CA ALA A 102 -3.81 17.98 5.32
C ALA A 102 -3.10 17.53 4.03
N ASN A 103 -3.22 18.30 2.93
CA ASN A 103 -2.71 17.97 1.61
C ASN A 103 -3.26 16.65 1.06
N LEU A 104 -4.54 16.36 1.35
CA LEU A 104 -5.25 15.17 0.89
C LEU A 104 -6.37 15.54 -0.09
N GLU A 105 -6.66 14.60 -0.98
CA GLU A 105 -7.83 14.59 -1.86
C GLU A 105 -8.53 13.24 -1.83
N VAL A 106 -9.79 13.24 -2.28
CA VAL A 106 -10.62 12.03 -2.34
C VAL A 106 -10.20 11.20 -3.54
N LYS A 107 -9.75 9.96 -3.29
CA LYS A 107 -9.49 8.95 -4.31
C LYS A 107 -10.75 8.13 -4.59
N GLU A 108 -11.44 7.71 -3.54
CA GLU A 108 -12.71 6.99 -3.60
C GLU A 108 -13.71 7.67 -2.67
N GLU A 109 -14.92 7.94 -3.18
CA GLU A 109 -15.97 8.60 -2.42
C GLU A 109 -16.55 7.69 -1.34
N CYS A 110 -16.96 8.29 -0.22
CA CYS A 110 -17.70 7.57 0.81
C CYS A 110 -19.10 7.18 0.30
N THR A 111 -19.47 5.94 0.51
CA THR A 111 -20.81 5.41 0.20
C THR A 111 -21.42 4.84 1.48
N ILE A 112 -22.71 4.52 1.46
CA ILE A 112 -23.35 3.93 2.65
C ILE A 112 -22.67 2.62 3.10
N THR A 113 -21.96 1.89 2.22
CA THR A 113 -21.28 0.63 2.57
C THR A 113 -19.75 0.72 2.62
N LYS A 114 -19.14 1.87 2.30
CA LYS A 114 -17.68 2.00 2.23
C LYS A 114 -17.24 3.38 2.68
N ASP A 115 -16.18 3.42 3.46
CA ASP A 115 -15.52 4.67 3.83
C ASP A 115 -14.90 5.35 2.60
N ALA A 116 -14.64 6.65 2.71
CA ALA A 116 -13.82 7.37 1.75
C ALA A 116 -12.35 6.90 1.82
N VAL A 117 -11.70 6.85 0.66
CA VAL A 117 -10.26 6.61 0.57
C VAL A 117 -9.57 7.92 0.18
N CYS A 118 -8.64 8.38 1.00
CA CYS A 118 -7.85 9.58 0.72
C CYS A 118 -6.53 9.23 0.03
N GLN A 119 -6.05 10.15 -0.80
CA GLN A 119 -4.69 10.13 -1.34
C GLN A 119 -4.04 11.51 -1.16
N CYS A 120 -2.71 11.56 -1.16
CA CYS A 120 -2.00 12.84 -1.19
C CYS A 120 -2.33 13.58 -2.49
N ILE A 121 -2.48 14.90 -2.41
CA ILE A 121 -2.52 15.75 -3.61
C ILE A 121 -1.18 15.65 -4.36
N GLU A 122 -1.17 16.09 -5.62
CA GLU A 122 0.06 16.12 -6.43
C GLU A 122 1.23 16.78 -5.69
N ASP A 123 2.43 16.27 -5.95
CA ASP A 123 3.69 16.70 -5.31
C ASP A 123 3.69 16.58 -3.77
N HIS A 124 2.94 15.65 -3.18
CA HIS A 124 2.99 15.37 -1.73
C HIS A 124 3.12 13.87 -1.44
N TYR A 125 3.72 13.54 -0.30
CA TYR A 125 3.90 12.16 0.15
C TYR A 125 3.61 12.00 1.64
N CYS A 126 3.40 10.76 2.06
CA CYS A 126 3.26 10.36 3.45
C CYS A 126 4.09 9.08 3.67
N SER A 127 4.74 8.98 4.84
CA SER A 127 5.56 7.80 5.17
C SER A 127 4.83 6.74 5.98
N SER A 128 3.64 7.06 6.52
CA SER A 128 2.83 6.14 7.31
C SER A 128 1.80 5.43 6.44
N ARG A 129 1.39 4.22 6.81
CA ARG A 129 0.33 3.49 6.07
C ARG A 129 -1.05 4.14 6.17
N LEU A 130 -1.27 4.99 7.18
CA LEU A 130 -2.56 5.64 7.44
C LEU A 130 -2.68 7.02 6.78
N CYS A 131 -1.58 7.60 6.28
CA CYS A 131 -1.53 8.85 5.50
C CYS A 131 -2.56 9.92 5.89
N THR A 132 -2.62 10.29 7.17
CA THR A 132 -3.56 11.30 7.68
C THR A 132 -3.15 12.74 7.37
N THR A 133 -1.86 12.95 7.07
CA THR A 133 -1.29 14.22 6.63
C THR A 133 -0.19 13.93 5.60
N CYS A 134 -0.19 14.66 4.49
CA CYS A 134 0.86 14.59 3.47
C CYS A 134 1.79 15.80 3.54
N TYR A 135 3.06 15.56 3.22
CA TYR A 135 4.13 16.54 3.20
C TYR A 135 4.51 16.85 1.75
N PRO A 136 4.86 18.11 1.43
CA PRO A 136 5.35 18.46 0.11
C PRO A 136 6.56 17.61 -0.26
N CYS A 137 6.59 17.10 -1.49
CA CYS A 137 7.80 16.59 -2.09
C CYS A 137 8.79 17.75 -2.24
N ASP A 138 10.04 17.53 -1.88
CA ASP A 138 11.07 18.54 -2.03
C ASP A 138 11.33 18.80 -3.53
N LYS A 139 11.10 20.03 -3.98
CA LYS A 139 11.47 20.45 -5.33
C LYS A 139 12.91 20.90 -5.33
N TRP A 140 13.84 19.96 -5.54
CA TRP A 140 15.25 20.29 -5.68
C TRP A 140 15.52 20.83 -7.08
N THR A 141 15.82 22.13 -7.21
CA THR A 141 16.28 22.68 -8.50
C THR A 141 17.73 22.24 -8.75
N SER A 142 18.13 22.11 -10.02
CA SER A 142 19.50 21.76 -10.40
C SER A 142 20.55 22.69 -9.77
N GLN A 143 20.18 23.93 -9.49
CA GLN A 143 21.06 24.93 -8.87
C GLN A 143 21.17 24.73 -7.35
N ASP A 144 20.06 24.43 -6.67
CA ASP A 144 20.07 24.12 -5.24
C ASP A 144 20.86 22.84 -4.97
N THR A 145 20.66 21.80 -5.77
CA THR A 145 21.31 20.50 -5.59
C THR A 145 22.82 20.58 -5.72
N LYS A 146 23.34 21.39 -6.67
CA LYS A 146 24.78 21.55 -6.88
C LYS A 146 25.48 22.14 -5.66
N GLN A 147 24.90 23.18 -5.06
CA GLN A 147 25.44 23.83 -3.87
C GLN A 147 25.24 22.98 -2.60
N LEU A 148 24.10 22.29 -2.50
CA LEU A 148 23.77 21.46 -1.35
C LEU A 148 24.61 20.19 -1.25
N LEU A 149 24.95 19.56 -2.37
CA LEU A 149 25.72 18.31 -2.38
C LEU A 149 27.23 18.53 -2.57
N GLU A 150 27.70 19.78 -2.64
CA GLU A 150 29.12 20.07 -2.66
C GLU A 150 29.79 19.63 -1.34
N GLY A 151 30.81 18.77 -1.47
CA GLY A 151 31.61 18.25 -0.35
C GLY A 151 30.94 17.16 0.49
N VAL A 152 29.80 16.61 0.06
CA VAL A 152 29.08 15.56 0.80
C VAL A 152 29.67 14.18 0.50
N ASP A 153 30.08 13.46 1.55
CA ASP A 153 30.57 12.08 1.45
C ASP A 153 29.41 11.07 1.59
N ILE A 154 29.22 10.21 0.58
CA ILE A 154 28.21 9.15 0.59
C ILE A 154 28.68 7.94 1.42
N LYS A 155 29.99 7.68 1.50
CA LYS A 155 30.55 6.42 2.01
C LYS A 155 29.99 5.98 3.36
N PRO A 156 29.82 6.86 4.37
CA PRO A 156 29.27 6.47 5.66
C PRO A 156 27.81 5.97 5.60
N HIS A 157 27.11 6.25 4.50
CA HIS A 157 25.67 6.04 4.36
C HIS A 157 25.29 5.12 3.19
N VAL A 158 26.26 4.37 2.64
CA VAL A 158 26.04 3.49 1.47
C VAL A 158 24.92 2.49 1.73
N GLU A 159 24.81 1.93 2.93
CA GLU A 159 23.78 0.94 3.23
C GLU A 159 22.36 1.51 3.19
N GLU A 160 22.14 2.68 3.81
CA GLU A 160 20.84 3.33 3.82
C GLU A 160 20.44 3.84 2.45
N ILE A 161 21.39 4.42 1.70
CA ILE A 161 21.14 4.91 0.35
C ILE A 161 20.83 3.74 -0.58
N ALA A 162 21.54 2.61 -0.46
CA ALA A 162 21.24 1.41 -1.24
C ALA A 162 19.81 0.87 -1.00
N LYS A 163 19.26 1.01 0.22
CA LYS A 163 17.86 0.65 0.51
C LYS A 163 16.86 1.55 -0.20
N VAL A 164 17.20 2.83 -0.39
CA VAL A 164 16.36 3.80 -1.12
C VAL A 164 16.41 3.55 -2.62
N LEU A 165 17.61 3.25 -3.15
CA LEU A 165 17.80 3.01 -4.58
C LEU A 165 17.15 1.69 -5.02
N GLU A 166 17.37 0.62 -4.27
CA GLU A 166 17.07 -0.75 -4.70
C GLU A 166 17.94 -1.19 -5.90
N TRP A 167 17.93 -2.51 -6.18
CA TRP A 167 18.86 -3.12 -7.15
C TRP A 167 18.71 -2.57 -8.57
N GLU A 168 17.48 -2.51 -9.09
CA GLU A 168 17.21 -2.10 -10.47
C GLU A 168 17.70 -0.68 -10.75
N VAL A 169 17.40 0.25 -9.85
CA VAL A 169 17.83 1.65 -9.99
C VAL A 169 19.34 1.76 -9.94
N MET A 170 19.99 1.13 -8.97
CA MET A 170 21.46 1.20 -8.84
C MET A 170 22.17 0.56 -10.04
N ARG A 171 21.64 -0.54 -10.57
CA ARG A 171 22.16 -1.17 -11.79
C ARG A 171 22.09 -0.20 -12.98
N ASN A 172 20.96 0.44 -13.19
CA ASN A 172 20.78 1.40 -14.29
C ASN A 172 21.68 2.64 -14.12
N VAL A 173 21.83 3.15 -12.90
CA VAL A 173 22.79 4.22 -12.59
C VAL A 173 24.22 3.80 -12.91
N ALA A 174 24.63 2.59 -12.51
CA ALA A 174 25.97 2.08 -12.81
C ALA A 174 26.21 1.96 -14.32
N MET A 175 25.24 1.43 -15.07
CA MET A 175 25.33 1.31 -16.52
C MET A 175 25.44 2.67 -17.22
N GLU A 176 24.63 3.67 -16.84
CA GLU A 176 24.73 5.05 -17.34
C GLU A 176 26.04 5.76 -16.91
N SER A 177 26.73 5.23 -15.91
CA SER A 177 28.06 5.66 -15.46
C SER A 177 29.19 4.80 -16.03
N GLY A 178 28.91 4.00 -17.06
CA GLY A 178 29.91 3.24 -17.82
C GLY A 178 30.42 1.99 -17.11
N PHE A 179 29.61 1.35 -16.27
CA PHE A 179 29.81 -0.06 -15.87
C PHE A 179 29.16 -0.96 -16.92
N THR A 180 29.81 -2.05 -17.32
CA THR A 180 29.20 -3.04 -18.22
C THR A 180 28.32 -4.02 -17.44
N SER A 181 27.40 -4.73 -18.11
CA SER A 181 26.62 -5.78 -17.45
C SER A 181 27.53 -6.88 -16.88
N ASP A 182 28.56 -7.27 -17.65
CA ASP A 182 29.51 -8.31 -17.27
C ASP A 182 30.29 -7.90 -16.00
N ASP A 183 30.75 -6.65 -15.92
CA ASP A 183 31.44 -6.16 -14.71
C ASP A 183 30.53 -6.22 -13.47
N ILE A 184 29.25 -5.90 -13.63
CA ILE A 184 28.26 -5.92 -12.54
C ILE A 184 27.96 -7.36 -12.11
N GLU A 185 27.81 -8.28 -13.07
CA GLU A 185 27.56 -9.69 -12.80
C GLU A 185 28.74 -10.33 -12.06
N ILE A 186 29.97 -10.08 -12.53
CA ILE A 186 31.20 -10.54 -11.86
C ILE A 186 31.30 -9.97 -10.43
N LEU A 187 30.93 -8.70 -10.23
CA LEU A 187 30.99 -8.05 -8.92
C LEU A 187 30.10 -8.76 -7.88
N ILE A 188 28.92 -9.22 -8.29
CA ILE A 188 27.92 -9.83 -7.39
C ILE A 188 27.94 -11.35 -7.39
N GLU A 189 28.69 -12.00 -8.30
CA GLU A 189 28.67 -13.46 -8.52
C GLU A 189 28.87 -14.26 -7.22
N ASN A 190 29.73 -13.79 -6.32
CA ASN A 190 30.05 -14.47 -5.07
C ASN A 190 29.12 -14.12 -3.90
N LEU A 191 28.16 -13.20 -4.10
CA LEU A 191 27.23 -12.78 -3.07
C LEU A 191 26.00 -13.68 -3.02
N HIS A 192 25.99 -14.58 -2.04
CA HIS A 192 24.87 -15.48 -1.74
C HIS A 192 23.60 -14.75 -1.27
N TYR A 193 23.67 -13.45 -0.98
CA TYR A 193 22.58 -12.66 -0.43
C TYR A 193 22.26 -11.47 -1.36
N PRO A 194 21.10 -11.49 -2.05
CA PRO A 194 20.66 -10.38 -2.91
C PRO A 194 20.58 -9.02 -2.21
N THR A 195 20.36 -9.02 -0.89
CA THR A 195 20.34 -7.80 -0.06
C THR A 195 21.67 -7.06 -0.03
N LYS A 196 22.79 -7.74 -0.35
CA LYS A 196 24.13 -7.14 -0.39
C LYS A 196 24.53 -6.62 -1.77
N TRP A 197 23.76 -6.93 -2.82
CA TRP A 197 24.11 -6.56 -4.19
C TRP A 197 24.11 -5.04 -4.38
N THR A 198 23.03 -4.36 -3.97
CA THR A 198 22.90 -2.90 -4.12
C THR A 198 23.94 -2.12 -3.32
N PRO A 199 24.18 -2.40 -2.02
CA PRO A 199 25.23 -1.72 -1.26
C PRO A 199 26.63 -1.93 -1.87
N LEU A 200 26.95 -3.15 -2.32
CA LEU A 200 28.24 -3.43 -2.93
C LEU A 200 28.44 -2.65 -4.24
N LEU A 201 27.43 -2.68 -5.13
CA LEU A 201 27.50 -1.95 -6.39
C LEU A 201 27.58 -0.44 -6.17
N LEU A 202 26.81 0.10 -5.22
CA LEU A 202 26.88 1.51 -4.85
C LEU A 202 28.26 1.89 -4.30
N HIS A 203 28.84 1.09 -3.41
CA HIS A 203 30.19 1.31 -2.90
C HIS A 203 31.21 1.37 -4.04
N GLN A 204 31.20 0.38 -4.92
CA GLN A 204 32.12 0.30 -6.07
C GLN A 204 31.93 1.48 -7.05
N TRP A 205 30.68 1.91 -7.23
CA TRP A 205 30.34 3.07 -8.03
C TRP A 205 30.89 4.37 -7.42
N VAL A 206 30.72 4.57 -6.10
CA VAL A 206 31.24 5.75 -5.38
C VAL A 206 32.77 5.84 -5.52
N GLU A 207 33.48 4.73 -5.30
CA GLU A 207 34.94 4.64 -5.46
C GLU A 207 35.41 5.00 -6.89
N LYS A 208 34.61 4.70 -7.92
CA LYS A 208 34.92 5.07 -9.30
C LYS A 208 34.63 6.56 -9.55
N MET A 209 33.56 7.11 -8.99
CA MET A 209 33.15 8.50 -9.23
C MET A 209 34.04 9.52 -8.50
N GLU A 210 34.52 9.20 -7.31
CA GLU A 210 35.42 10.08 -6.55
C GLU A 210 36.73 10.37 -7.29
N LYS A 211 37.22 9.42 -8.10
CA LYS A 211 38.40 9.61 -8.95
C LYS A 211 38.19 10.61 -10.08
N LYS A 212 36.95 10.91 -10.44
CA LYS A 212 36.61 11.76 -11.60
C LYS A 212 36.36 13.22 -11.22
N ASP A 213 35.59 13.47 -10.15
CA ASP A 213 35.13 14.83 -9.81
C ASP A 213 34.90 15.04 -8.30
N ASN A 214 35.36 14.11 -7.44
CA ASN A 214 35.23 14.16 -5.97
C ASN A 214 33.84 14.57 -5.45
N ASN A 215 32.77 14.21 -6.17
CA ASN A 215 31.40 14.51 -5.77
C ASN A 215 30.43 13.44 -6.24
N ALA A 216 30.56 12.25 -5.65
CA ALA A 216 29.67 11.13 -5.92
C ALA A 216 28.20 11.45 -5.60
N ALA A 217 27.94 12.28 -4.58
CA ALA A 217 26.58 12.71 -4.17
C ALA A 217 25.86 13.45 -5.30
N ARG A 218 26.54 14.44 -5.88
CA ARG A 218 26.00 15.22 -7.00
C ARG A 218 25.80 14.36 -8.23
N GLU A 219 26.80 13.56 -8.61
CA GLU A 219 26.70 12.67 -9.78
C GLU A 219 25.54 11.69 -9.63
N LEU A 220 25.33 11.12 -8.44
CA LEU A 220 24.24 10.17 -8.19
C LEU A 220 22.88 10.83 -8.45
N VAL A 221 22.70 12.04 -7.95
CA VAL A 221 21.46 12.80 -8.10
C VAL A 221 21.23 13.26 -9.55
N GLU A 222 22.29 13.65 -10.26
CA GLU A 222 22.23 13.98 -11.69
C GLU A 222 21.83 12.75 -12.52
N LYS A 223 22.40 11.57 -12.23
CA LYS A 223 22.05 10.31 -12.92
C LYS A 223 20.61 9.89 -12.64
N LEU A 224 20.15 9.96 -11.39
CA LEU A 224 18.76 9.68 -11.03
C LEU A 224 17.79 10.63 -11.73
N THR A 225 18.17 11.91 -11.87
CA THR A 225 17.37 12.90 -12.61
C THR A 225 17.28 12.54 -14.10
N GLY A 226 18.41 12.23 -14.74
CA GLY A 226 18.46 11.88 -16.16
C GLY A 226 17.69 10.60 -16.50
N LEU A 227 17.66 9.64 -15.56
CA LEU A 227 16.92 8.38 -15.68
C LEU A 227 15.43 8.48 -15.29
N GLY A 228 14.99 9.63 -14.76
CA GLY A 228 13.59 9.83 -14.33
C GLY A 228 13.22 9.22 -12.97
N TYR A 229 14.20 8.81 -12.15
CA TYR A 229 13.99 8.27 -10.81
C TYR A 229 13.79 9.37 -9.76
N THR A 230 12.75 10.19 -9.93
CA THR A 230 12.49 11.38 -9.10
C THR A 230 12.27 11.05 -7.62
N TYR A 231 11.55 9.97 -7.32
CA TYR A 231 11.31 9.53 -5.93
C TYR A 231 12.61 9.16 -5.21
N GLN A 232 13.44 8.31 -5.83
CA GLN A 232 14.72 7.90 -5.27
C GLN A 232 15.65 9.10 -5.13
N ARG A 233 15.71 9.96 -6.16
CA ARG A 233 16.47 11.21 -6.15
C ARG A 233 16.12 12.07 -4.94
N ASP A 234 14.85 12.39 -4.75
CA ASP A 234 14.40 13.31 -3.70
C ASP A 234 14.65 12.72 -2.31
N ARG A 235 14.46 11.40 -2.15
CA ARG A 235 14.79 10.71 -0.90
C ARG A 235 16.28 10.69 -0.58
N VAL A 236 17.14 10.50 -1.58
CA VAL A 236 18.60 10.54 -1.41
C VAL A 236 19.06 11.94 -1.04
N ILE A 237 18.60 12.98 -1.76
CA ILE A 237 18.97 14.37 -1.43
C ILE A 237 18.56 14.72 -0.01
N ARG A 238 17.32 14.39 0.37
CA ARG A 238 16.83 14.65 1.71
C ARG A 238 17.64 13.93 2.78
N PHE A 239 17.92 12.64 2.57
CA PHE A 239 18.70 11.84 3.51
C PHE A 239 20.10 12.44 3.74
N LEU A 240 20.77 12.85 2.65
CA LEU A 240 22.08 13.49 2.72
C LEU A 240 22.02 14.88 3.38
N TYR A 241 20.99 15.67 3.07
CA TYR A 241 20.79 17.00 3.66
C TYR A 241 20.57 16.94 5.18
N GLU A 242 19.70 16.05 5.63
CA GLU A 242 19.36 15.91 7.05
C GLU A 242 20.54 15.42 7.91
N ARG A 243 21.46 14.62 7.35
CA ARG A 243 22.57 14.01 8.11
C ARG A 243 23.90 14.77 8.01
N GLU A 244 24.21 15.38 6.88
CA GLU A 244 25.52 16.00 6.65
C GLU A 244 25.50 17.53 6.76
N LYS A 245 24.35 18.18 6.54
CA LYS A 245 24.27 19.65 6.48
C LYS A 245 23.34 20.33 7.48
N LYS A 246 22.40 19.62 8.12
CA LYS A 246 21.61 20.23 9.20
C LYS A 246 22.46 20.27 10.47
N PRO A 247 22.81 21.45 11.03
CA PRO A 247 23.44 21.52 12.34
C PRO A 247 22.47 20.86 13.31
N THR A 248 22.97 19.92 14.11
CA THR A 248 22.28 19.44 15.29
C THR A 248 21.95 20.68 16.12
N GLU A 249 20.71 21.15 16.07
CA GLU A 249 20.17 22.09 17.05
C GLU A 249 19.97 21.32 18.35
N THR A 250 21.09 20.89 18.93
CA THR A 250 21.13 20.44 20.31
C THR A 250 21.11 21.71 21.14
N GLN A 251 19.91 22.17 21.49
CA GLN A 251 19.78 23.13 22.58
C GLN A 251 20.52 22.54 23.79
N PRO A 252 21.48 23.26 24.38
CA PRO A 252 22.03 22.84 25.66
C PRO A 252 20.89 22.88 26.69
N LEU A 253 20.60 21.73 27.31
CA LEU A 253 19.91 21.68 28.59
C LEU A 253 20.77 22.44 29.60
N THR A 254 20.52 23.75 29.69
CA THR A 254 21.03 24.56 30.79
C THR A 254 20.15 24.33 32.00
N SER A 255 20.78 23.75 33.04
CA SER A 255 20.42 23.81 34.46
C SER A 255 19.07 23.20 34.86
#